data_AF-A0A411PDG4-F1
#
_entry.id   AF-A0A411PDG4-F1
#
_cell.length_a   1.000
_cell.length_b   1.000
_cell.length_c   1.000
_cell.angle_alpha   90.00
_cell.angle_beta   90.00
_cell.angle_gamma   90.00
#
_symmetry.space_group_name_H-M   'P 1'
#
loop_
_entity.id
_entity.type
_entity.pdbx_description
1 polymer ?
#
loop_
_entity_poly.entity_id
_entity_poly.type
_entity_poly.pdbx_seq_one_letter_code
_entity_poly.pdbx_strand_id
1 'polypeptide(L)'
;MQIGRLVHKYRLKVVVENICASSCANYVITASHDVKVKKEALVGWHGGATQPLYMPMEVESSLLEASEDEEKNFHEQMRILINEEIDFFQLIGVNQAITILGMSPKLKETRHAPLFSYDTSTLQRLGLNIKFEEDQNHRSERRTELVQVFVLSRSLLASLLTLHEKKLEDWASSELSTEDVINE
;
A
#
# COMPACT_ATOMS: atom_id res chain seq x y z
N MET A 1 1.78 -2.50 -11.32
CA MET A 1 0.37 -2.06 -11.49
C MET A 1 -0.34 -2.65 -12.71
N GLN A 2 0.31 -2.85 -13.87
CA GLN A 2 -0.38 -3.25 -15.11
C GLN A 2 -1.22 -4.54 -15.01
N ILE A 3 -0.72 -5.60 -14.36
CA ILE A 3 -1.50 -6.82 -14.10
C ILE A 3 -2.76 -6.50 -13.30
N GLY A 4 -2.66 -5.64 -12.28
CA GLY A 4 -3.80 -5.17 -11.51
C GLY A 4 -4.86 -4.49 -12.36
N ARG A 5 -4.45 -3.63 -13.31
CA ARG A 5 -5.39 -2.98 -14.24
C ARG A 5 -6.14 -4.01 -15.09
N LEU A 6 -5.48 -5.11 -15.51
CA LEU A 6 -6.12 -6.21 -16.22
C LEU A 6 -7.09 -7.00 -15.31
N VAL A 7 -6.69 -7.29 -14.06
CA VAL A 7 -7.54 -7.93 -13.06
C VAL A 7 -8.83 -7.14 -12.86
N HIS A 8 -8.72 -5.82 -12.68
CA HIS A 8 -9.88 -4.95 -12.52
C HIS A 8 -10.72 -4.90 -13.80
N LYS A 9 -10.10 -4.61 -14.95
CA LYS A 9 -10.78 -4.44 -16.25
C LYS A 9 -11.58 -5.68 -16.65
N TYR A 10 -11.00 -6.86 -16.49
CA TYR A 10 -11.65 -8.13 -16.85
C TYR A 10 -12.40 -8.78 -15.70
N ARG A 11 -12.48 -8.11 -14.54
CA ARG A 11 -13.13 -8.61 -13.33
C ARG A 11 -12.63 -10.02 -13.01
N LEU A 12 -11.31 -10.21 -13.04
CA LEU A 12 -10.72 -11.51 -12.75
C LEU A 12 -10.90 -11.81 -11.25
N LYS A 13 -11.15 -13.09 -10.96
CA LYS A 13 -11.12 -13.61 -9.59
C LYS A 13 -9.69 -13.98 -9.25
N VAL A 14 -9.28 -13.76 -8.01
CA VAL A 14 -7.92 -14.06 -7.56
C VAL A 14 -7.97 -15.10 -6.46
N VAL A 15 -7.18 -16.16 -6.60
CA VAL A 15 -6.98 -17.18 -5.57
C VAL A 15 -5.53 -17.08 -5.09
N VAL A 16 -5.35 -16.87 -3.79
CA VAL A 16 -4.02 -16.84 -3.16
C VAL A 16 -3.77 -18.21 -2.54
N GLU A 17 -2.84 -18.96 -3.12
CA GLU A 17 -2.52 -20.32 -2.66
C GLU A 17 -1.42 -20.35 -1.60
N ASN A 18 -0.45 -19.44 -1.66
CA ASN A 18 0.71 -19.43 -0.76
C ASN A 18 0.91 -18.05 -0.11
N ILE A 19 1.59 -17.12 -0.78
CA ILE A 19 1.86 -15.79 -0.23
C ILE A 19 1.54 -14.73 -1.28
N CYS A 20 0.78 -13.71 -0.90
CA CYS A 20 0.59 -12.51 -1.67
C CYS A 20 1.05 -11.31 -0.84
N ALA A 21 2.23 -10.79 -1.18
CA ALA A 21 2.85 -9.65 -0.52
C ALA A 21 3.39 -8.64 -1.55
N SER A 22 3.81 -7.46 -1.08
CA SER A 22 4.41 -6.43 -1.93
C SER A 22 3.49 -6.08 -3.12
N SER A 23 4.00 -6.07 -4.35
CA SER A 23 3.24 -5.80 -5.58
C SER A 23 2.00 -6.70 -5.77
N CYS A 24 2.00 -7.94 -5.29
CA CYS A 24 0.80 -8.79 -5.31
C CYS A 24 -0.29 -8.21 -4.41
N ALA A 25 0.08 -7.84 -3.18
CA ALA A 25 -0.84 -7.25 -2.21
C ALA A 25 -1.32 -5.87 -2.64
N ASN A 26 -0.42 -5.04 -3.18
CA ASN A 26 -0.74 -3.67 -3.58
C ASN A 26 -1.60 -3.62 -4.84
N TYR A 27 -1.39 -4.52 -5.81
CA TYR A 27 -1.95 -4.35 -7.15
C TYR A 27 -2.80 -5.51 -7.67
N VAL A 28 -2.61 -6.75 -7.20
CA VAL A 28 -3.34 -7.91 -7.76
C VAL A 28 -4.60 -8.19 -6.96
N ILE A 29 -4.49 -8.37 -5.64
CA ILE A 29 -5.66 -8.67 -4.80
C ILE A 29 -6.57 -7.47 -4.59
N THR A 30 -6.00 -6.25 -4.53
CA THR A 30 -6.77 -5.00 -4.40
C THR A 30 -7.63 -4.74 -5.63
N ALA A 31 -7.13 -5.10 -6.82
CA ALA A 31 -7.86 -4.93 -8.07
C ALA A 31 -9.00 -5.95 -8.28
N SER A 32 -9.02 -7.03 -7.51
CA SER A 32 -10.01 -8.10 -7.64
C SER A 32 -11.23 -7.82 -6.78
N HIS A 33 -12.41 -8.01 -7.37
CA HIS A 33 -13.69 -7.91 -6.67
C HIS A 33 -14.08 -9.19 -5.90
N ASP A 34 -13.35 -10.29 -6.12
CA ASP A 34 -13.57 -11.59 -5.47
C ASP A 34 -12.20 -12.26 -5.25
N VAL A 35 -11.67 -12.10 -4.04
CA VAL A 35 -10.40 -12.73 -3.62
C VAL A 35 -10.71 -13.89 -2.69
N LYS A 36 -10.12 -15.05 -2.98
CA LYS A 36 -10.13 -16.21 -2.11
C LYS A 36 -8.72 -16.52 -1.62
N VAL A 37 -8.51 -16.53 -0.32
CA VAL A 37 -7.23 -16.90 0.30
C VAL A 37 -7.37 -18.32 0.82
N LYS A 38 -6.51 -19.21 0.31
CA LYS A 38 -6.49 -20.62 0.68
C LYS A 38 -6.05 -20.81 2.13
N LYS A 39 -6.35 -21.98 2.67
CA LYS A 39 -5.79 -22.43 3.95
C LYS A 39 -4.28 -22.19 4.00
N GLU A 40 -3.78 -21.71 5.15
CA GLU A 40 -2.36 -21.40 5.42
C GLU A 40 -1.75 -20.30 4.55
N ALA A 41 -2.45 -19.78 3.54
CA ALA A 41 -1.94 -18.72 2.70
C ALA A 41 -1.87 -17.37 3.45
N LEU A 42 -0.87 -16.56 3.09
CA LEU A 42 -0.57 -15.28 3.72
C LEU A 42 -0.86 -14.12 2.77
N VAL A 43 -1.46 -13.07 3.32
CA VAL A 43 -1.67 -11.78 2.64
C VAL A 43 -1.14 -10.68 3.54
N GLY A 44 -0.25 -9.84 3.01
CA GLY A 44 0.22 -8.68 3.77
C GLY A 44 0.96 -7.63 2.95
N TRP A 45 0.92 -6.42 3.46
CA TRP A 45 1.55 -5.22 2.92
C TRP A 45 2.82 -4.90 3.72
N HIS A 46 3.72 -4.13 3.11
CA HIS A 46 4.90 -3.63 3.80
C HIS A 46 5.28 -2.21 3.34
N GLY A 47 4.35 -1.49 2.71
CA GLY A 47 4.58 -0.21 2.05
C GLY A 47 3.98 -0.15 0.65
N GLY A 48 3.74 1.08 0.18
CA GLY A 48 3.36 1.41 -1.19
C GLY A 48 4.16 2.61 -1.69
N ALA A 49 3.85 3.09 -2.89
CA ALA A 49 4.53 4.23 -3.49
C ALA A 49 4.44 5.49 -2.60
N THR A 50 3.36 5.66 -1.84
CA THR A 50 3.16 6.81 -0.93
C THR A 50 3.90 6.70 0.40
N GLN A 51 4.68 5.65 0.65
CA GLN A 51 5.45 5.52 1.89
C GLN A 51 6.36 6.73 2.19
N PRO A 52 7.08 7.32 1.21
CA PRO A 52 7.92 8.50 1.43
C PRO A 52 7.16 9.72 1.97
N LEU A 53 5.84 9.82 1.78
CA LEU A 53 5.03 10.92 2.33
C LEU A 53 4.89 10.86 3.86
N TYR A 54 5.13 9.68 4.44
CA TYR A 54 5.06 9.41 5.88
C TYR A 54 6.43 9.34 6.53
N MET A 55 7.34 8.64 5.87
CA MET A 55 8.72 8.45 6.28
C MET A 55 9.53 8.88 5.07
N PRO A 56 9.92 10.17 4.98
CA PRO A 56 10.82 10.62 3.93
C PRO A 56 11.97 9.63 3.87
N MET A 57 12.24 9.10 2.68
CA MET A 57 13.46 8.32 2.54
C MET A 57 14.58 9.32 2.79
N GLU A 58 15.23 9.20 3.95
CA GLU A 58 16.58 9.72 4.06
C GLU A 58 17.32 9.06 2.92
N VAL A 59 17.89 9.87 2.03
CA VAL A 59 18.76 9.43 0.95
C VAL A 59 20.03 8.91 1.62
N GLU A 60 19.89 7.79 2.34
CA GLU A 60 20.88 7.33 3.30
C GLU A 60 21.91 6.53 2.51
N SER A 61 23.03 7.20 2.29
CA SER A 61 24.34 6.65 1.94
C SER A 61 24.60 6.04 0.56
N SER A 62 23.61 5.42 -0.10
CA SER A 62 23.85 4.75 -1.40
C SER A 62 23.82 5.69 -2.61
N LEU A 63 23.20 6.86 -2.48
CA LEU A 63 23.23 7.95 -3.47
C LEU A 63 24.22 9.06 -3.09
N LEU A 64 25.04 8.91 -2.04
CA LEU A 64 26.08 9.92 -1.72
C LEU A 64 27.13 10.07 -2.84
N GLU A 65 27.20 9.11 -3.76
CA GLU A 65 28.00 9.16 -4.98
C GLU A 65 27.18 9.47 -6.25
N ALA A 66 25.86 9.69 -6.12
CA ALA A 66 25.00 9.99 -7.24
C ALA A 66 25.24 11.42 -7.73
N SER A 67 25.30 11.57 -9.05
CA SER A 67 25.27 12.87 -9.70
C SER A 67 23.93 13.58 -9.45
N GLU A 68 23.91 14.91 -9.57
CA GLU A 68 22.67 15.70 -9.49
C GLU A 68 21.60 15.20 -10.49
N ASP A 69 22.02 14.69 -11.65
CA ASP A 69 21.10 14.16 -12.66
C ASP A 69 20.48 12.83 -12.24
N GLU A 70 21.23 11.96 -11.56
CA GLU A 70 20.70 10.72 -11.00
C GLU A 70 19.72 10.98 -9.86
N GLU A 71 20.02 11.97 -9.01
CA GLU A 71 19.11 12.41 -7.95
C GLU A 71 17.80 12.99 -8.53
N LYS A 72 17.88 13.86 -9.54
CA LYS A 72 16.69 14.40 -10.23
C LYS A 72 15.88 13.29 -10.89
N ASN A 73 16.53 12.37 -11.59
CA ASN A 73 15.87 11.26 -12.25
C ASN A 73 15.20 10.29 -11.26
N PHE A 74 15.81 10.07 -10.09
CA PHE A 74 15.20 9.30 -9.02
C PHE A 74 13.94 9.98 -8.48
N HIS A 75 14.01 11.28 -8.18
CA HIS A 75 12.86 12.04 -7.71
C HIS A 75 11.72 12.05 -8.73
N GLU A 76 12.02 12.26 -10.02
CA GLU A 76 11.00 12.21 -11.08
C GLU A 76 10.36 10.83 -11.22
N GLN A 77 11.15 9.75 -11.17
CA GLN A 77 10.60 8.40 -11.21
C GLN A 77 9.70 8.10 -9.99
N MET A 78 10.09 8.57 -8.80
CA MET A 78 9.27 8.43 -7.60
C MET A 78 7.97 9.24 -7.71
N ARG A 79 8.04 10.45 -8.28
CA ARG A 79 6.89 11.30 -8.54
C ARG A 79 5.89 10.61 -9.47
N ILE A 80 6.37 10.08 -10.60
CA ILE A 80 5.57 9.30 -11.55
C ILE A 80 4.94 8.09 -10.85
N LEU A 81 5.73 7.32 -10.08
CA LEU A 81 5.25 6.12 -9.41
C LEU A 81 4.15 6.41 -8.37
N ILE A 82 4.30 7.49 -7.59
CA ILE A 82 3.28 7.92 -6.61
C ILE A 82 1.98 8.26 -7.34
N ASN A 83 2.04 9.08 -8.39
CA ASN A 83 0.87 9.49 -9.14
C ASN A 83 0.19 8.31 -9.85
N GLU A 84 0.98 7.39 -10.45
CA GLU A 84 0.43 6.17 -11.04
C GLU A 84 -0.28 5.28 -10.01
N GLU A 85 0.24 5.18 -8.79
CA GLU A 85 -0.37 4.40 -7.72
C GLU A 85 -1.67 5.06 -7.22
N ILE A 86 -1.68 6.39 -7.04
CA ILE A 86 -2.90 7.15 -6.71
C ILE A 86 -4.00 6.89 -7.75
N ASP A 87 -3.68 7.06 -9.04
CA ASP A 87 -4.62 6.84 -10.15
C ASP A 87 -5.10 5.38 -10.21
N PHE A 88 -4.20 4.44 -9.92
CA PHE A 88 -4.55 3.03 -9.88
C PHE A 88 -5.58 2.72 -8.78
N PHE A 89 -5.37 3.22 -7.57
CA PHE A 89 -6.29 2.98 -6.45
C PHE A 89 -7.63 3.69 -6.63
N GLN A 90 -7.63 4.92 -7.19
CA GLN A 90 -8.84 5.61 -7.60
C GLN A 90 -9.64 4.80 -8.64
N LEU A 91 -8.97 4.27 -9.67
CA LEU A 91 -9.60 3.45 -10.71
C LEU A 91 -10.29 2.22 -10.13
N ILE A 92 -9.63 1.49 -9.22
CA ILE A 92 -10.17 0.22 -8.70
C ILE A 92 -11.17 0.41 -7.55
N GLY A 93 -11.34 1.63 -7.04
CA GLY A 93 -12.26 1.95 -5.94
C GLY A 93 -11.81 1.41 -4.58
N VAL A 94 -10.51 1.22 -4.38
CA VAL A 94 -9.91 0.78 -3.11
C VAL A 94 -9.15 1.96 -2.50
N ASN A 95 -9.24 2.12 -1.18
CA ASN A 95 -8.52 3.19 -0.50
C ASN A 95 -7.01 2.86 -0.43
N GLN A 96 -6.18 3.68 -1.08
CA GLN A 96 -4.72 3.51 -1.17
C GLN A 96 -4.04 3.37 0.21
N ALA A 97 -4.63 3.95 1.26
CA ALA A 97 -4.08 3.90 2.62
C ALA A 97 -3.79 2.46 3.08
N ILE A 98 -4.46 1.45 2.52
CA ILE A 98 -4.19 0.02 2.81
C ILE A 98 -2.70 -0.35 2.69
N THR A 99 -1.93 0.32 1.83
CA THR A 99 -0.51 0.03 1.63
C THR A 99 0.39 0.58 2.74
N ILE A 100 -0.12 1.45 3.62
CA ILE A 100 0.71 2.20 4.58
C ILE A 100 0.17 2.29 6.01
N LEU A 101 -1.13 2.09 6.26
CA LEU A 101 -1.68 2.35 7.61
C LEU A 101 -1.00 1.53 8.71
N GLY A 102 -0.53 0.31 8.42
CA GLY A 102 0.17 -0.57 9.37
C GLY A 102 1.57 -0.08 9.77
N MET A 103 2.05 0.99 9.13
CA MET A 103 3.31 1.68 9.45
C MET A 103 3.07 3.09 10.01
N SER A 104 1.80 3.48 10.22
CA SER A 104 1.47 4.82 10.69
C SER A 104 1.95 5.04 12.12
N PRO A 105 2.64 6.15 12.42
CA PRO A 105 3.09 6.47 13.79
C PRO A 105 1.93 6.75 14.76
N LYS A 106 0.69 6.91 14.25
CA LYS A 106 -0.51 7.07 15.08
C LYS A 106 -1.03 5.74 15.67
N LEU A 107 -0.51 4.60 15.23
CA LEU A 107 -0.87 3.32 15.82
C LEU A 107 -0.24 3.18 17.21
N LYS A 108 -1.00 2.65 18.17
CA LYS A 108 -0.51 2.36 19.52
C LYS A 108 0.46 1.17 19.52
N GLU A 109 0.17 0.19 18.68
CA GLU A 109 0.99 -1.00 18.50
C GLU A 109 2.03 -0.73 17.43
N THR A 110 3.30 -0.97 17.75
CA THR A 110 4.37 -0.93 16.77
C THR A 110 4.35 -2.21 15.94
N ARG A 111 4.73 -2.08 14.67
CA ARG A 111 4.85 -3.23 13.79
C ARG A 111 6.00 -4.14 14.25
N HIS A 112 5.73 -5.42 14.49
CA HIS A 112 6.73 -6.41 14.89
C HIS A 112 6.97 -7.53 13.86
N ALA A 113 6.17 -7.57 12.80
CA ALA A 113 6.29 -8.56 11.72
C ALA A 113 6.75 -7.92 10.40
N PRO A 114 7.39 -8.69 9.50
CA PRO A 114 7.86 -8.19 8.21
C PRO A 114 6.74 -7.83 7.24
N LEU A 115 5.50 -8.28 7.46
CA LEU A 115 4.32 -7.82 6.75
C LEU A 115 3.25 -7.41 7.76
N PHE A 116 2.35 -6.52 7.35
CA PHE A 116 1.13 -6.22 8.09
C PHE A 116 -0.10 -6.51 7.25
N SER A 117 -1.23 -6.71 7.90
CA SER A 117 -2.52 -6.89 7.28
C SER A 117 -3.61 -6.38 8.21
N TYR A 118 -4.87 -6.53 7.82
CA TYR A 118 -6.00 -6.05 8.60
C TYR A 118 -7.05 -7.13 8.74
N ASP A 119 -7.84 -7.05 9.81
CA ASP A 119 -9.01 -7.92 9.96
C ASP A 119 -10.02 -7.71 8.81
N THR A 120 -10.87 -8.71 8.57
CA THR A 120 -11.84 -8.70 7.47
C THR A 120 -12.76 -7.48 7.49
N SER A 121 -13.16 -6.97 8.66
CA SER A 121 -14.01 -5.77 8.73
C SER A 121 -13.25 -4.52 8.28
N THR A 122 -11.98 -4.38 8.67
CA THR A 122 -11.14 -3.27 8.20
C THR A 122 -10.84 -3.37 6.70
N LEU A 123 -10.53 -4.55 6.18
CA LEU A 123 -10.33 -4.79 4.74
C LEU A 123 -11.54 -4.37 3.92
N GLN A 124 -12.75 -4.73 4.37
CA GLN A 124 -14.00 -4.34 3.73
C GLN A 124 -14.21 -2.82 3.72
N ARG A 125 -13.89 -2.13 4.82
CA ARG A 125 -13.99 -0.66 4.91
C ARG A 125 -13.02 0.05 3.98
N LEU A 126 -11.87 -0.57 3.69
CA LEU A 126 -10.88 -0.06 2.74
C LEU A 126 -11.24 -0.40 1.28
N GLY A 127 -12.34 -1.12 1.04
CA GLY A 127 -12.86 -1.43 -0.30
C GLY A 127 -12.54 -2.84 -0.81
N LEU A 128 -11.96 -3.72 0.02
CA LEU A 128 -11.57 -5.06 -0.40
C LEU A 128 -12.60 -6.10 -0.03
N ASN A 129 -12.78 -7.09 -0.91
CA ASN A 129 -13.61 -8.27 -0.66
C ASN A 129 -12.75 -9.53 -0.67
N ILE A 130 -12.10 -9.79 0.46
CA ILE A 130 -11.24 -10.97 0.67
C ILE A 130 -11.98 -11.99 1.53
N LYS A 131 -12.03 -13.24 1.05
CA LYS A 131 -12.56 -14.39 1.77
C LYS A 131 -11.42 -15.33 2.10
N PHE A 132 -11.11 -15.47 3.38
CA PHE A 132 -10.18 -16.49 3.87
C PHE A 132 -10.93 -17.82 4.04
N GLU A 133 -10.33 -18.93 3.60
CA GLU A 133 -10.91 -20.27 3.81
C GLU A 133 -10.94 -20.66 5.29
N GLU A 134 -9.99 -20.15 6.09
CA GLU A 134 -9.91 -20.29 7.55
C GLU A 134 -9.64 -18.90 8.17
N ASP A 135 -9.31 -18.84 9.46
CA ASP A 135 -8.78 -17.61 10.05
C ASP A 135 -7.52 -17.16 9.30
N GLN A 136 -7.36 -15.85 9.16
CA GLN A 136 -6.23 -15.27 8.44
C GLN A 136 -4.91 -15.75 9.06
N ASN A 137 -4.09 -16.45 8.29
CA ASN A 137 -2.80 -16.95 8.78
C ASN A 137 -1.81 -15.78 8.98
N HIS A 138 -0.97 -15.91 9.99
CA HIS A 138 0.03 -14.93 10.39
C HIS A 138 1.44 -15.53 10.52
N ARG A 139 1.58 -16.85 10.36
CA ARG A 139 2.85 -17.57 10.55
C ARG A 139 3.26 -18.33 9.29
N SER A 140 4.57 -18.40 9.07
CA SER A 140 5.17 -19.32 8.10
C SER A 140 5.06 -20.78 8.56
N GLU A 141 5.36 -21.72 7.66
CA GLU A 141 5.52 -23.15 7.98
C GLU A 141 6.50 -23.40 9.15
N ARG A 142 7.51 -22.53 9.32
CA ARG A 142 8.49 -22.58 10.42
C ARG A 142 8.01 -21.90 11.71
N ARG A 143 6.72 -21.55 11.79
CA ARG A 143 6.07 -20.85 12.93
C ARG A 143 6.56 -19.43 13.23
N THR A 144 7.47 -18.89 12.43
CA THR A 144 7.85 -17.47 12.47
C THR A 144 6.65 -16.62 12.06
N GLU A 145 6.32 -15.62 12.87
CA GLU A 145 5.28 -14.65 12.56
C GLU A 145 5.74 -13.77 11.39
N LEU A 146 5.04 -13.87 10.27
CA LEU A 146 5.33 -13.13 9.04
C LEU A 146 4.36 -11.98 8.81
N VAL A 147 3.13 -12.10 9.29
CA VAL A 147 2.09 -11.08 9.11
C VAL A 147 1.54 -10.70 10.48
N GLN A 148 1.55 -9.42 10.80
CA GLN A 148 0.80 -8.86 11.93
C GLN A 148 -0.57 -8.37 11.43
N VAL A 149 -1.65 -8.81 12.08
CA VAL A 149 -3.02 -8.40 11.70
C VAL A 149 -3.48 -7.29 12.63
N PHE A 150 -3.71 -6.09 12.07
CA PHE A 150 -4.24 -4.95 12.80
C PHE A 150 -5.77 -4.98 12.81
N VAL A 151 -6.35 -4.78 14.00
CA VAL A 151 -7.79 -4.57 14.19
C VAL A 151 -8.03 -3.09 14.45
N LEU A 152 -8.60 -2.39 13.48
CA LEU A 152 -8.80 -0.95 13.57
C LEU A 152 -10.24 -0.60 13.95
N SER A 153 -10.42 0.13 15.05
CA SER A 153 -11.73 0.69 15.39
C SER A 153 -12.18 1.69 14.31
N ARG A 154 -13.49 1.90 14.18
CA ARG A 154 -14.03 2.85 13.19
C ARG A 154 -13.43 4.26 13.32
N SER A 155 -13.29 4.73 14.56
CA SER A 155 -12.76 6.07 14.85
C SER A 155 -11.27 6.17 14.55
N LEU A 156 -10.49 5.14 14.89
CA LEU A 156 -9.06 5.09 14.58
C LEU A 156 -8.85 5.03 13.06
N LEU A 157 -9.57 4.16 12.36
CA LEU A 157 -9.51 4.07 10.90
C LEU A 157 -9.86 5.42 10.26
N ALA A 158 -10.95 6.07 10.68
CA ALA A 158 -11.32 7.38 10.14
C ALA A 158 -10.20 8.42 10.35
N SER A 159 -9.60 8.49 11.54
CA SER A 159 -8.48 9.41 11.83
C SER A 159 -7.23 9.13 10.97
N LEU A 160 -6.97 7.85 10.71
CA LEU A 160 -5.87 7.41 9.84
C LEU A 160 -6.13 7.75 8.37
N LEU A 161 -7.36 7.58 7.90
CA LEU A 161 -7.76 7.94 6.53
C LEU A 161 -7.71 9.45 6.31
N THR A 162 -8.21 10.26 7.25
CA THR A 162 -8.08 11.73 7.17
C THR A 162 -6.62 12.18 7.14
N LEU A 163 -5.74 11.52 7.90
CA LEU A 163 -4.31 11.81 7.81
C LEU A 163 -3.76 11.46 6.42
N HIS A 164 -4.17 10.34 5.84
CA HIS A 164 -3.73 9.92 4.52
C HIS A 164 -4.20 10.88 3.42
N GLU A 165 -5.48 11.25 3.42
CA GLU A 165 -6.04 12.23 2.50
C GLU A 165 -5.26 13.55 2.55
N LYS A 166 -5.01 14.08 3.76
CA LYS A 166 -4.20 15.27 3.92
C LYS A 166 -2.80 15.13 3.30
N LYS A 167 -2.15 13.97 3.47
CA LYS A 167 -0.82 13.73 2.87
C LYS A 167 -0.84 13.71 1.35
N LEU A 168 -1.92 13.22 0.75
CA LEU A 168 -2.12 13.26 -0.70
C LEU A 168 -2.43 14.68 -1.20
N GLU A 169 -3.20 15.48 -0.43
CA GLU A 169 -3.47 16.89 -0.73
C GLU A 169 -2.21 17.75 -0.67
N ASP A 170 -1.39 17.57 0.37
CA ASP A 170 -0.09 18.24 0.53
C ASP A 170 0.83 17.88 -0.66
N TRP A 171 0.87 16.61 -1.07
CA TRP A 171 1.61 16.14 -2.25
C TRP A 171 1.11 16.80 -3.54
N ALA A 172 -0.18 16.75 -3.83
CA ALA A 172 -0.76 17.36 -5.03
C ALA A 172 -0.49 18.88 -5.11
N SER A 173 -0.49 19.56 -3.96
CA SER A 173 -0.19 20.99 -3.90
C SER A 173 1.29 21.28 -4.22
N SER A 174 2.22 20.42 -3.77
CA SER A 174 3.63 20.56 -4.12
C SER A 174 3.90 20.35 -5.59
N GLU A 175 3.16 19.45 -6.25
CA GLU A 175 3.30 19.16 -7.69
C GLU A 175 2.85 20.35 -8.56
N LEU A 176 1.79 21.05 -8.17
CA LEU A 176 1.33 22.25 -8.88
C LEU A 176 2.37 23.38 -8.78
N SER A 177 3.03 23.51 -7.64
CA SER A 177 4.04 24.56 -7.43
C SER A 177 5.35 24.33 -8.23
N THR A 178 5.66 23.09 -8.62
CA THR A 178 6.85 22.78 -9.42
C THR A 178 6.60 22.94 -10.92
N GLU A 179 5.37 22.71 -11.40
CA GLU A 179 4.99 22.95 -12.81
C GLU A 179 4.99 24.45 -13.19
N ASP A 180 4.69 25.34 -12.25
CA ASP A 180 4.72 26.80 -12.48
C ASP A 180 6.16 27.34 -12.65
N VAL A 181 7.17 26.66 -12.11
CA VAL A 181 8.59 27.08 -12.20
C VAL A 181 9.25 26.63 -13.52
N ILE A 182 8.70 25.62 -14.20
CA ILE A 182 9.25 25.09 -15.46
C ILE A 182 8.71 25.85 -16.68
N ASN A 183 7.66 26.67 -16.51
CA ASN A 183 7.00 27.43 -17.58
C ASN A 183 7.37 28.93 -17.64
N GLU A 184 8.40 29.39 -16.90
CA GLU A 184 9.03 30.72 -17.02
C GLU A 184 10.43 30.66 -17.63
#